data_AF-F8L1H7-F1
#
_entry.id   AF-F8L1H7-F1
#
_cell.length_a   1.000
_cell.length_b   1.000
_cell.length_c   1.000
_cell.angle_alpha   90.00
_cell.angle_beta   90.00
_cell.angle_gamma   90.00
#
_symmetry.space_group_name_H-M   'P 1'
#
loop_
_entity.id
_entity.type
_entity.pdbx_description
1 polymer ?
#
loop_
_entity_poly.entity_id
_entity_poly.type
_entity_poly.pdbx_seq_one_letter_code
_entity_poly.pdbx_strand_id
1 'polypeptide(L)'
;MESKLPISKEKLTFREVWIGGGSKQELLQNLKDNKIEINEYGLQIINHKGFIINPTKEKLQTVEISLADLGFLNGATTQEVYQRAQQFGLNLCPSELAVHMRLQYIDFSQQIDPIVGHWQNIAMKELSDDLDFPRGFYLRRREDGFWIRGYRSSPEHLWSSSDRFVFMC
;
A
#
# COMPACT_ATOMS: atom_id res chain seq x y z
N MET A 1 18.02 -5.85 -18.97
CA MET A 1 16.71 -5.21 -19.18
C MET A 1 16.75 -3.91 -18.39
N GLU A 2 17.00 -2.80 -19.09
CA GLU A 2 17.16 -1.48 -18.48
C GLU A 2 15.82 -1.01 -17.88
N SER A 3 15.91 -0.32 -16.75
CA SER A 3 14.72 0.14 -16.01
C SER A 3 13.96 1.16 -16.84
N LYS A 4 12.67 0.89 -17.12
CA LYS A 4 11.76 1.81 -17.81
C LYS A 4 11.37 3.02 -16.96
N LEU A 5 11.68 3.02 -15.66
CA LEU A 5 11.30 4.10 -14.76
C LEU A 5 12.09 5.37 -15.11
N PRO A 6 11.46 6.56 -15.06
CA PRO A 6 12.09 7.81 -15.46
C PRO A 6 13.19 8.28 -14.48
N ILE A 7 13.49 7.48 -13.45
CA ILE A 7 14.38 7.82 -12.34
C ILE A 7 15.32 6.65 -12.05
N SER A 8 16.55 6.98 -11.63
CA SER A 8 17.53 6.01 -11.18
C SER A 8 16.98 5.14 -10.04
N LYS A 9 17.15 3.82 -10.14
CA LYS A 9 16.78 2.85 -9.11
C LYS A 9 17.35 3.18 -7.73
N GLU A 10 18.48 3.89 -7.67
CA GLU A 10 19.14 4.31 -6.43
C GLU A 10 18.30 5.27 -5.57
N LYS A 11 17.29 5.94 -6.17
CA LYS A 11 16.36 6.83 -5.46
C LYS A 11 15.05 6.15 -5.06
N LEU A 12 14.87 4.88 -5.43
CA LEU A 12 13.63 4.14 -5.16
C LEU A 12 13.84 3.17 -4.01
N THR A 13 12.81 3.04 -3.17
CA THR A 13 12.80 2.08 -2.08
C THR A 13 12.15 0.80 -2.56
N PHE A 14 12.93 -0.26 -2.68
CA PHE A 14 12.45 -1.61 -2.98
C PHE A 14 12.28 -2.41 -1.70
N ARG A 15 11.24 -3.25 -1.64
CA ARG A 15 11.01 -4.18 -0.52
C ARG A 15 10.59 -5.55 -1.04
N GLU A 16 11.00 -6.58 -0.31
CA GLU A 16 10.47 -7.92 -0.50
C GLU A 16 9.42 -8.18 0.58
N VAL A 17 8.20 -8.57 0.19
CA VAL A 17 7.11 -8.83 1.14
C VAL A 17 6.62 -10.24 0.93
N TRP A 18 6.66 -11.06 1.98
CA TRP A 18 5.98 -12.35 1.98
C TRP A 18 4.48 -12.15 2.18
N ILE A 19 3.67 -12.65 1.27
CA ILE A 19 2.20 -12.63 1.39
C ILE A 19 1.64 -14.03 1.41
N GLY A 20 0.34 -14.14 1.70
CA GLY A 20 -0.40 -15.38 1.62
C GLY A 20 -0.15 -16.33 2.78
N GLY A 21 -0.86 -17.45 2.71
CA GLY A 21 -1.03 -18.38 3.82
C GLY A 21 -1.96 -17.83 4.89
N GLY A 22 -2.59 -18.75 5.62
CA GLY A 22 -3.50 -18.40 6.72
C GLY A 22 -4.83 -17.81 6.27
N SER A 23 -5.44 -17.04 7.17
CA SER A 23 -6.82 -16.57 7.09
C SER A 23 -6.94 -15.09 7.48
N LYS A 24 -8.09 -14.48 7.17
CA LYS A 24 -8.38 -13.09 7.55
C LYS A 24 -8.35 -12.91 9.07
N GLN A 25 -8.84 -13.90 9.80
CA GLN A 25 -8.84 -13.93 11.25
C GLN A 25 -7.41 -13.93 11.79
N GLU A 26 -6.52 -14.75 11.22
CA GLU A 26 -5.10 -14.77 11.61
C GLU A 26 -4.41 -13.45 11.26
N LEU A 27 -4.69 -12.83 10.11
CA LEU A 27 -4.16 -11.51 9.78
C LEU A 27 -4.56 -10.44 10.81
N LEU A 28 -5.84 -10.39 11.18
CA LEU A 28 -6.34 -9.46 12.20
C LEU A 28 -5.76 -9.74 13.58
N GLN A 29 -5.62 -11.02 13.94
CA GLN A 29 -5.01 -11.41 15.21
C GLN A 29 -3.54 -11.02 15.26
N ASN A 30 -2.78 -11.25 14.17
CA ASN A 30 -1.39 -10.84 14.07
C ASN A 30 -1.22 -9.31 14.20
N LEU A 31 -2.12 -8.52 13.61
CA LEU A 31 -2.11 -7.06 13.79
C LEU A 31 -2.26 -6.69 15.26
N LYS A 32 -3.24 -7.30 15.95
CA LYS A 32 -3.49 -7.08 17.37
C LYS A 32 -2.31 -7.49 18.26
N ASP A 33 -1.74 -8.67 18.02
CA ASP A 33 -0.61 -9.20 18.81
C ASP A 33 0.63 -8.31 18.69
N ASN A 34 0.81 -7.67 17.53
CA ASN A 34 1.88 -6.71 17.26
C ASN A 34 1.52 -5.25 17.59
N LYS A 35 0.38 -5.00 18.25
CA LYS A 35 -0.09 -3.64 18.61
C LYS A 35 -0.14 -2.69 17.41
N ILE A 36 -0.56 -3.21 16.27
CA ILE A 36 -0.78 -2.43 15.05
C ILE A 36 -2.25 -2.06 15.00
N GLU A 37 -2.51 -0.77 14.92
CA GLU A 37 -3.84 -0.22 14.89
C GLU A 37 -4.45 -0.28 13.48
N ILE A 38 -5.75 -0.54 13.44
CA ILE A 38 -6.55 -0.56 12.21
C ILE A 38 -7.84 0.23 12.42
N ASN A 39 -8.16 1.13 11.49
CA ASN A 39 -9.41 1.88 11.54
C ASN A 39 -10.59 1.08 10.96
N GLU A 40 -11.81 1.55 11.20
CA GLU A 40 -13.04 0.91 10.73
C GLU A 40 -13.05 0.69 9.22
N TYR A 41 -12.53 1.63 8.44
CA TYR A 41 -12.41 1.46 6.98
C TYR A 41 -11.45 0.34 6.60
N GLY A 42 -10.33 0.18 7.31
CA GLY A 42 -9.43 -0.94 7.08
C GLY A 42 -10.11 -2.28 7.37
N LEU A 43 -10.88 -2.36 8.47
CA LEU A 43 -11.67 -3.54 8.80
C LEU A 43 -12.74 -3.85 7.74
N GLN A 44 -13.42 -2.83 7.20
CA GLN A 44 -14.38 -2.99 6.10
C GLN A 44 -13.72 -3.61 4.86
N ILE A 45 -12.52 -3.15 4.50
CA ILE A 45 -11.77 -3.72 3.36
C ILE A 45 -11.41 -5.18 3.63
N ILE A 46 -10.82 -5.52 4.80
CA ILE A 46 -10.43 -6.90 5.12
C ILE A 46 -11.64 -7.84 5.11
N ASN A 47 -12.77 -7.41 5.68
CA ASN A 47 -13.98 -8.22 5.77
C ASN A 47 -14.73 -8.35 4.43
N HIS A 48 -14.41 -7.53 3.43
CA HIS A 48 -15.05 -7.60 2.13
C HIS A 48 -14.76 -8.94 1.41
N LYS A 49 -15.76 -9.50 0.72
CA LYS A 49 -15.64 -10.78 -0.01
C LYS A 49 -14.54 -10.77 -1.08
N GLY A 50 -14.26 -9.61 -1.66
CA GLY A 50 -13.20 -9.40 -2.66
C GLY A 50 -11.81 -9.25 -2.08
N PHE A 51 -11.65 -9.15 -0.75
CA PHE A 51 -10.34 -9.26 -0.11
C PHE A 51 -9.96 -10.74 -0.06
N ILE A 52 -9.04 -11.13 -0.94
CA ILE A 52 -8.58 -12.50 -1.09
C ILE A 52 -7.17 -12.60 -0.52
N ILE A 53 -6.95 -13.67 0.25
CA ILE A 53 -5.63 -14.08 0.74
C ILE A 53 -5.11 -15.14 -0.20
N ASN A 54 -3.87 -15.00 -0.66
CA ASN A 54 -3.23 -16.04 -1.45
C ASN A 54 -3.11 -17.31 -0.59
N PRO A 55 -3.65 -18.47 -1.01
CA PRO A 55 -3.56 -19.69 -0.20
C PRO A 55 -2.11 -20.17 -0.01
N THR A 56 -1.20 -19.80 -0.93
CA THR A 56 0.21 -20.19 -0.88
C THR A 56 1.06 -18.99 -0.50
N LYS A 57 2.04 -19.22 0.38
CA LYS A 57 3.04 -18.19 0.68
C LYS A 57 3.89 -17.91 -0.54
N GLU A 58 3.97 -16.64 -0.91
CA GLU A 58 4.85 -16.19 -1.98
C GLU A 58 5.56 -14.90 -1.59
N LYS A 59 6.67 -14.62 -2.26
CA LYS A 59 7.46 -13.41 -2.05
C LYS A 59 7.20 -12.46 -3.21
N LEU A 60 6.69 -11.28 -2.90
CA LEU A 60 6.49 -10.21 -3.87
C LEU A 60 7.63 -9.19 -3.75
N GLN A 61 8.07 -8.69 -4.90
CA GLN A 61 8.94 -7.52 -4.95
C GLN A 61 8.08 -6.27 -5.16
N THR A 62 8.30 -5.27 -4.33
CA THR A 62 7.56 -4.00 -4.37
C THR A 62 8.51 -2.82 -4.50
N VAL A 63 7.97 -1.73 -5.03
CA VAL A 63 8.66 -0.44 -5.14
C VAL A 63 7.75 0.66 -4.63
N GLU A 64 8.33 1.56 -3.85
CA GLU A 64 7.69 2.79 -3.40
C GLU A 64 8.14 3.97 -4.28
N ILE A 65 7.18 4.67 -4.89
CA ILE A 65 7.43 5.77 -5.83
C ILE A 65 6.52 6.96 -5.54
N SER A 66 7.04 8.19 -5.61
CA SER A 66 6.20 9.39 -5.50
C SER A 66 5.47 9.71 -6.81
N LEU A 67 4.44 10.54 -6.73
CA LEU A 67 3.77 11.05 -7.93
C LEU A 67 4.70 11.92 -8.78
N ALA A 68 5.50 12.78 -8.14
CA ALA A 68 6.55 13.56 -8.81
C ALA A 68 7.48 12.63 -9.58
N ASP A 69 7.83 11.50 -8.96
CA ASP A 69 8.70 10.50 -9.57
C ASP A 69 8.06 9.77 -10.76
N LEU A 70 6.73 9.68 -10.80
CA LEU A 70 5.96 9.21 -11.97
C LEU A 70 5.75 10.30 -13.04
N GLY A 71 6.26 11.51 -12.81
CA GLY A 71 6.15 12.67 -13.69
C GLY A 71 4.95 13.58 -13.43
N PHE A 72 4.26 13.42 -12.30
CA PHE A 72 3.11 14.25 -11.91
C PHE A 72 3.54 15.35 -10.92
N LEU A 73 4.01 16.48 -11.44
CA LEU A 73 4.47 17.61 -10.62
C LEU A 73 3.32 18.40 -9.96
N ASN A 74 2.13 18.37 -10.57
CA ASN A 74 0.94 19.11 -10.11
C ASN A 74 -0.12 18.19 -9.47
N GLY A 75 0.26 16.97 -9.11
CA GLY A 75 -0.66 15.94 -8.64
C GLY A 75 -1.37 15.18 -9.76
N ALA A 76 -2.12 14.15 -9.37
CA ALA A 76 -2.85 13.28 -10.29
C ALA A 76 -3.96 12.49 -9.56
N THR A 77 -4.95 12.03 -10.31
CA THR A 77 -5.97 11.09 -9.83
C THR A 77 -5.40 9.67 -9.68
N THR A 78 -6.06 8.82 -8.88
CA THR A 78 -5.68 7.40 -8.73
C THR A 78 -5.60 6.69 -10.08
N GLN A 79 -6.54 6.96 -10.99
CA GLN A 79 -6.58 6.35 -12.31
C GLN A 79 -5.36 6.73 -13.16
N GLU A 80 -5.00 8.02 -13.21
CA GLU A 80 -3.82 8.50 -13.93
C GLU A 80 -2.53 7.91 -13.38
N VAL A 81 -2.42 7.85 -12.05
CA VAL A 81 -1.27 7.24 -11.35
C VAL A 81 -1.12 5.77 -11.74
N TYR A 82 -2.20 4.99 -11.72
CA TYR A 82 -2.17 3.57 -12.03
C TYR A 82 -1.83 3.33 -13.51
N GLN A 83 -2.42 4.11 -14.42
CA GLN A 83 -2.12 4.03 -15.86
C GLN A 83 -0.65 4.36 -16.14
N ARG A 84 -0.10 5.40 -15.52
CA ARG A 84 1.31 5.78 -15.67
C ARG A 84 2.25 4.73 -15.09
N ALA A 85 1.93 4.17 -13.93
CA ALA A 85 2.72 3.11 -13.32
C ALA A 85 2.80 1.85 -14.23
N GLN A 86 1.68 1.46 -14.85
CA GLN A 86 1.63 0.36 -15.80
C GLN A 86 2.51 0.59 -17.04
N GLN A 87 2.60 1.82 -17.55
CA GLN A 87 3.51 2.16 -18.66
C GLN A 87 4.98 1.87 -18.33
N PHE A 88 5.33 1.92 -17.04
CA PHE A 88 6.66 1.58 -16.53
C PHE A 88 6.83 0.11 -16.11
N GLY A 89 5.80 -0.73 -16.32
CA GLY A 89 5.81 -2.15 -15.96
C GLY A 89 5.48 -2.43 -14.50
N LEU A 90 4.98 -1.43 -13.76
CA LEU A 90 4.53 -1.60 -12.38
C LEU A 90 3.09 -2.11 -12.34
N ASN A 91 2.79 -2.99 -11.39
CA ASN A 91 1.50 -3.65 -11.26
C ASN A 91 0.80 -3.31 -9.95
N LEU A 92 -0.53 -3.39 -9.95
CA LEU A 92 -1.33 -3.26 -8.72
C LEU A 92 -1.09 -4.47 -7.81
N CYS A 93 -0.97 -4.18 -6.52
CA CYS A 93 -0.74 -5.12 -5.45
C CYS A 93 -2.02 -5.91 -5.07
N PRO A 94 -1.88 -7.16 -4.60
CA PRO A 94 -2.93 -7.85 -3.87
C PRO A 94 -3.39 -7.05 -2.66
N SER A 95 -4.69 -7.12 -2.33
CA SER A 95 -5.27 -6.37 -1.22
C SER A 95 -4.63 -6.70 0.14
N GLU A 96 -4.15 -7.94 0.30
CA GLU A 96 -3.49 -8.39 1.53
C GLU A 96 -2.09 -7.81 1.74
N LEU A 97 -1.47 -7.25 0.69
CA LEU A 97 -0.10 -6.73 0.76
C LEU A 97 0.06 -5.73 1.90
N ALA A 98 -0.93 -4.84 2.09
CA ALA A 98 -0.90 -3.81 3.13
C ALA A 98 -0.64 -4.39 4.53
N VAL A 99 -1.35 -5.47 4.85
CA VAL A 99 -1.29 -6.13 6.17
C VAL A 99 0.06 -6.82 6.34
N HIS A 100 0.47 -7.62 5.35
CA HIS A 100 1.73 -8.33 5.38
C HIS A 100 2.94 -7.41 5.41
N MET A 101 2.93 -6.35 4.60
CA MET A 101 3.97 -5.34 4.54
C MET A 101 4.08 -4.62 5.88
N ARG A 102 2.96 -4.22 6.50
CA ARG A 102 2.98 -3.62 7.81
C ARG A 102 3.53 -4.57 8.87
N LEU A 103 3.15 -5.84 8.89
CA LEU A 103 3.64 -6.81 9.86
C LEU A 103 5.15 -7.09 9.73
N GLN A 104 5.69 -7.08 8.50
CA GLN A 104 7.11 -7.38 8.24
C GLN A 104 8.03 -6.19 8.42
N TYR A 105 7.54 -4.98 8.15
CA TYR A 105 8.35 -3.76 8.18
C TYR A 105 7.96 -2.89 9.37
N ILE A 106 8.17 -3.43 10.57
CA ILE A 106 8.12 -2.68 11.82
C ILE A 106 9.49 -2.74 12.46
N ASP A 107 10.10 -1.58 12.64
CA ASP A 107 11.24 -1.46 13.53
C ASP A 107 10.78 -0.88 14.88
N PHE A 108 10.42 -1.79 15.79
CA PHE A 108 10.08 -1.44 17.17
C PHE A 108 11.31 -0.96 17.97
N SER A 109 12.52 -1.29 17.53
CA SER A 109 13.76 -1.03 18.27
C SER A 109 14.33 0.35 18.02
N GLN A 110 14.21 0.86 16.79
CA GLN A 110 14.80 2.15 16.42
C GLN A 110 13.85 3.32 16.63
N GLN A 111 12.56 3.08 16.92
CA GLN A 111 11.53 4.13 16.83
C GLN A 111 11.65 4.91 15.50
N ILE A 112 12.12 4.27 14.45
CA ILE A 112 12.23 4.80 13.09
C ILE A 112 11.34 3.91 12.27
N ASP A 113 10.23 4.46 11.77
CA ASP A 113 9.45 3.73 10.77
C ASP A 113 10.23 3.86 9.45
N PRO A 114 10.63 2.78 8.77
CA PRO A 114 11.13 2.90 7.41
C PRO A 114 10.09 3.51 6.44
N ILE A 115 8.86 3.73 6.92
CA ILE A 115 7.72 4.47 6.36
C ILE A 115 7.58 5.88 7.00
N VAL A 116 8.66 6.52 7.47
CA VAL A 116 8.60 7.88 8.07
C VAL A 116 8.25 8.94 7.02
N GLY A 117 7.25 9.78 7.35
CA GLY A 117 7.04 11.11 6.76
C GLY A 117 5.95 11.20 5.68
N HIS A 118 5.67 10.11 4.96
CA HIS A 118 4.72 10.11 3.84
C HIS A 118 3.81 8.88 3.88
N TRP A 119 2.58 9.05 3.40
CA TRP A 119 1.56 8.00 3.41
C TRP A 119 1.97 6.98 2.34
N GLN A 120 2.18 5.72 2.71
CA GLN A 120 2.45 4.67 1.72
C GLN A 120 1.12 4.08 1.27
N ASN A 121 0.57 4.64 0.19
CA ASN A 121 -0.66 4.15 -0.40
C ASN A 121 -0.39 2.85 -1.13
N ILE A 122 -1.09 1.78 -0.78
CA ILE A 122 -0.98 0.50 -1.47
C ILE A 122 -1.79 0.59 -2.76
N ALA A 123 -1.12 0.53 -3.91
CA ALA A 123 -1.80 0.57 -5.19
C ALA A 123 -2.52 -0.77 -5.40
N MET A 124 -3.82 -0.83 -5.12
CA MET A 124 -4.62 -2.04 -5.22
C MET A 124 -5.90 -1.77 -6.02
N LYS A 125 -6.52 -2.84 -6.52
CA LYS A 125 -7.83 -2.72 -7.15
C LYS A 125 -8.88 -2.35 -6.10
N GLU A 126 -9.76 -1.42 -6.46
CA GLU A 126 -10.95 -1.13 -5.66
C GLU A 126 -11.81 -2.40 -5.54
N LEU A 127 -12.33 -2.66 -4.33
CA LEU A 127 -13.10 -3.86 -4.06
C LEU A 127 -14.61 -3.69 -4.28
N SER A 128 -15.07 -2.44 -4.45
CA SER A 128 -16.47 -2.07 -4.65
C SER A 128 -16.56 -0.81 -5.49
N ASP A 129 -17.62 -0.71 -6.29
CA ASP A 129 -17.98 0.50 -7.06
C ASP A 129 -18.78 1.51 -6.22
N ASP A 130 -19.15 1.13 -5.00
CA ASP A 130 -19.79 2.02 -4.03
C ASP A 130 -18.83 3.13 -3.58
N LEU A 131 -19.21 4.39 -3.79
CA LEU A 131 -18.41 5.57 -3.43
C LEU A 131 -18.23 5.72 -1.91
N ASP A 132 -19.16 5.16 -1.13
CA ASP A 132 -19.07 5.07 0.32
C ASP A 132 -18.26 3.85 0.77
N PHE A 133 -17.75 3.01 -0.13
CA PHE A 133 -16.82 1.95 0.27
C PHE A 133 -15.37 2.45 0.29
N PRO A 134 -14.55 2.06 1.29
CA PRO A 134 -13.13 2.41 1.30
C PRO A 134 -12.37 1.93 0.06
N ARG A 135 -11.55 2.80 -0.51
CA ARG A 135 -10.87 2.60 -1.79
C ARG A 135 -9.59 1.77 -1.69
N GLY A 136 -8.89 1.83 -0.56
CA GLY A 136 -7.63 1.13 -0.36
C GLY A 136 -7.01 1.37 1.00
N PHE A 137 -5.75 0.94 1.14
CA PHE A 137 -4.97 1.10 2.36
C PHE A 137 -3.83 2.10 2.21
N TYR A 138 -3.49 2.77 3.30
CA TYR A 138 -2.18 3.35 3.47
C TYR A 138 -1.55 2.96 4.81
N LEU A 139 -0.23 2.90 4.82
CA LEU A 139 0.57 2.64 6.01
C LEU A 139 1.05 3.98 6.59
N ARG A 140 0.87 4.16 7.90
CA ARG A 140 1.36 5.35 8.62
C ARG A 140 1.83 5.01 10.03
N ARG A 141 2.86 5.71 10.51
CA ARG A 141 3.13 5.82 11.96
C ARG A 141 2.68 7.17 12.47
N ARG A 142 2.16 7.16 13.69
CA ARG A 142 1.73 8.33 14.46
C ARG A 142 2.32 8.22 15.87
N GLU A 143 2.12 9.26 16.67
CA GLU A 143 2.54 9.27 18.09
C GLU A 143 1.90 8.12 18.87
N ASP A 144 0.68 7.70 18.49
CA ASP A 144 -0.08 6.63 19.12
C ASP A 144 0.26 5.21 18.59
N GLY A 145 1.18 5.09 17.62
CA GLY A 145 1.69 3.78 17.19
C GLY A 145 1.73 3.56 15.67
N PHE A 146 1.75 2.29 15.29
CA PHE A 146 1.80 1.85 13.89
C PHE A 146 0.39 1.57 13.39
N TRP A 147 0.08 2.08 12.19
CA TRP A 147 -1.25 1.97 11.62
C TRP A 147 -1.25 1.32 10.24
N ILE A 148 -2.31 0.55 10.00
CA ILE A 148 -2.89 0.28 8.70
C ILE A 148 -4.24 1.01 8.62
N ARG A 149 -4.41 1.92 7.65
CA ARG A 149 -5.64 2.71 7.52
C ARG A 149 -6.29 2.46 6.18
N GLY A 150 -7.57 2.10 6.22
CA GLY A 150 -8.45 2.27 5.08
C GLY A 150 -8.78 3.74 4.87
N TYR A 151 -8.92 4.15 3.61
CA TYR A 151 -9.31 5.50 3.23
C TYR A 151 -10.47 5.48 2.22
N ARG A 152 -11.23 6.57 2.18
CA ARG A 152 -12.17 6.88 1.10
C ARG A 152 -11.63 8.07 0.32
N SER A 153 -11.82 8.06 -0.99
CA SER A 153 -11.53 9.18 -1.87
C SER A 153 -12.51 9.15 -3.03
N SER A 154 -12.90 10.32 -3.52
CA SER A 154 -13.65 10.38 -4.77
C SER A 154 -12.71 10.04 -5.95
N PRO A 155 -13.25 9.60 -7.11
CA PRO A 155 -12.44 9.38 -8.31
C PRO A 155 -11.64 10.61 -8.74
N GLU A 156 -12.16 11.80 -8.46
CA GLU A 156 -11.57 13.11 -8.81
C GLU A 156 -10.58 13.60 -7.75
N HIS A 157 -10.35 12.83 -6.68
CA HIS A 157 -9.37 13.20 -5.67
C HIS A 157 -7.97 13.29 -6.28
N LEU A 158 -7.37 14.47 -6.14
CA LEU A 158 -6.00 14.73 -6.58
C LEU A 158 -5.02 14.47 -5.45
N TRP A 159 -4.15 13.49 -5.69
CA TRP A 159 -2.99 13.24 -4.85
C TRP A 159 -1.92 14.30 -5.12
N SER A 160 -1.20 14.71 -4.08
CA SER A 160 -0.04 15.60 -4.17
C SER A 160 1.11 14.94 -4.93
N SER A 161 1.97 15.73 -5.55
CA SER A 161 3.20 15.24 -6.16
C SER A 161 4.15 14.56 -5.17
N SER A 162 4.04 14.89 -3.87
CA SER A 162 4.79 14.23 -2.79
C SER A 162 4.15 12.95 -2.26
N ASP A 163 2.91 12.63 -2.64
CA ASP A 163 2.27 11.38 -2.23
C ASP A 163 2.96 10.19 -2.87
N ARG A 164 3.04 9.10 -2.10
CA ARG A 164 3.79 7.90 -2.48
C ARG A 164 2.87 6.70 -2.59
N PHE A 165 3.12 5.88 -3.60
CA PHE A 165 2.40 4.65 -3.87
C PHE A 165 3.36 3.47 -3.90
N VAL A 166 2.88 2.34 -3.40
CA VAL A 166 3.57 1.06 -3.42
C VAL A 166 2.95 0.20 -4.52
N PHE A 167 3.79 -0.24 -5.46
CA PHE A 167 3.42 -1.13 -6.56
C PHE A 167 4.25 -2.42 -6.51
N MET A 168 3.78 -3.46 -7.20
CA MET A 168 4.62 -4.63 -7.52
C MET A 168 5.48 -4.35 -8.75
N CYS A 169 6.71 -4.86 -8.78
CA CYS A 169 7.65 -4.68 -9.88
C CYS A 169 8.48 -5.93 -10.19
#